data_AF-A0A7J6TYQ1-F1
#
_entry.id   AF-A0A7J6TYQ1-F1
#
_cell.length_a   1.000
_cell.length_b   1.000
_cell.length_c   1.000
_cell.angle_alpha   90.00
_cell.angle_beta   90.00
_cell.angle_gamma   90.00
#
_symmetry.space_group_name_H-M   'P 1'
#
loop_
_entity.id
_entity.type
_entity.pdbx_description
1 polymer ?
#
loop_
_entity_poly.entity_id
_entity_poly.type
_entity_poly.pdbx_seq_one_letter_code
_entity_poly.pdbx_strand_id
1 'polypeptide(L)'
;MSLRIHKVPTKPIEGQKTGTSGLRKKTAVITGTPNYIENWLQCLFTSIGDDLKGKTLVIGGDGRYHNSVVAQTAIRMGFANGVKRFVVGKNGILSTPGVSAVIRER
;
A
#
# COMPACT_ATOMS: atom_id res chain seq x y z
N MET A 1 -8.90 -22.74 4.02
CA MET A 1 -8.33 -22.23 2.75
C MET A 1 -6.99 -21.59 3.04
N SER A 2 -5.91 -21.96 2.34
CA SER A 2 -4.62 -21.30 2.43
C SER A 2 -4.46 -20.30 1.27
N LEU A 3 -3.93 -19.11 1.57
CA LEU A 3 -3.57 -18.14 0.54
C LEU A 3 -2.20 -18.52 -0.04
N ARG A 4 -2.03 -18.35 -1.36
CA ARG A 4 -0.76 -18.60 -2.06
C ARG A 4 -0.07 -17.29 -2.41
N ILE A 5 1.25 -17.26 -2.25
CA ILE A 5 2.08 -16.13 -2.67
C ILE A 5 2.50 -16.35 -4.13
N HIS A 6 2.29 -15.35 -4.96
CA HIS A 6 2.67 -15.35 -6.36
C HIS A 6 3.74 -14.29 -6.63
N LYS A 7 4.76 -14.64 -7.41
CA LYS A 7 5.70 -13.67 -7.98
C LYS A 7 5.19 -13.27 -9.37
N VAL A 8 4.96 -11.98 -9.58
CA VAL A 8 4.46 -11.45 -10.84
C VAL A 8 5.58 -10.65 -11.52
N PRO A 9 6.03 -11.02 -12.72
CA PRO A 9 7.03 -10.25 -13.44
C PRO A 9 6.45 -8.89 -13.84
N THR A 10 7.26 -7.84 -13.74
CA THR A 10 6.88 -6.47 -14.06
C THR A 10 8.08 -5.72 -14.65
N LYS A 11 7.84 -4.52 -15.20
CA LYS A 11 8.88 -3.62 -15.71
C LYS A 11 8.93 -2.35 -14.87
N PRO A 12 10.10 -1.74 -14.64
CA PRO A 12 10.18 -0.43 -13.99
C PRO A 12 9.31 0.61 -14.71
N ILE A 13 8.65 1.48 -13.93
CA ILE A 13 7.79 2.54 -14.45
C ILE A 13 8.42 3.88 -14.04
N GLU A 14 8.64 4.75 -15.01
CA GLU A 14 9.22 6.07 -14.75
C GLU A 14 8.27 6.98 -13.96
N GLY A 15 8.87 7.95 -13.25
CA GLY A 15 8.10 9.00 -12.59
C GLY A 15 7.38 8.58 -11.30
N GLN A 16 7.72 7.43 -10.70
CA GLN A 16 7.22 6.97 -9.40
C GLN A 16 8.00 7.55 -8.20
N LYS A 17 8.57 8.75 -8.35
CA LYS A 17 9.28 9.44 -7.25
C LYS A 17 8.28 9.92 -6.20
N THR A 18 8.46 9.45 -4.97
CA THR A 18 7.68 9.90 -3.80
C THR A 18 8.14 11.29 -3.37
N GLY A 19 7.22 12.25 -3.28
CA GLY A 19 7.48 13.59 -2.75
C GLY A 19 7.30 13.67 -1.24
N THR A 20 7.39 14.88 -0.68
CA THR A 20 7.19 15.15 0.76
C THR A 20 5.84 14.68 1.29
N SER A 21 4.81 14.67 0.44
CA SER A 21 3.45 14.23 0.79
C SER A 21 3.03 12.95 0.05
N GLY A 22 4.00 12.09 -0.29
CA GLY A 22 3.74 10.81 -0.97
C GLY A 22 3.84 10.90 -2.50
N LEU A 23 3.50 9.78 -3.17
CA LEU A 23 3.38 9.73 -4.62
C LEU A 23 2.03 10.29 -5.07
N ARG A 24 2.04 11.31 -5.93
CA ARG A 24 0.82 11.92 -6.48
C ARG A 24 0.84 11.87 -8.00
N LYS A 25 -0.18 11.25 -8.58
CA LYS A 25 -0.42 11.18 -10.03
C LYS A 25 -1.90 11.27 -10.34
N LYS A 26 -2.21 11.61 -11.59
CA LYS A 26 -3.58 11.57 -12.09
C LYS A 26 -4.10 10.13 -12.01
N THR A 27 -5.34 9.96 -11.56
CA THR A 27 -6.00 8.64 -11.49
C THR A 27 -5.90 7.89 -12.81
N ALA A 28 -6.09 8.55 -13.96
CA ALA A 28 -5.99 7.94 -15.27
C ALA A 28 -4.61 7.30 -15.56
N VAL A 29 -3.52 7.88 -15.02
CA VAL A 29 -2.18 7.28 -15.15
C VAL A 29 -2.08 6.02 -14.30
N ILE A 30 -2.59 6.08 -13.07
CA ILE A 30 -2.59 4.95 -12.14
C ILE A 30 -3.43 3.79 -12.68
N THR A 31 -4.64 4.06 -13.15
CA THR A 31 -5.58 3.03 -13.61
C THR A 31 -5.31 2.56 -15.05
N GLY A 32 -4.70 3.41 -15.87
CA GLY A 32 -4.36 3.11 -17.26
C GLY A 32 -3.02 2.41 -17.44
N THR A 33 -2.19 2.35 -16.39
CA THR A 33 -0.85 1.73 -16.44
C THR A 33 -0.84 0.42 -15.65
N PRO A 34 -0.57 -0.73 -16.27
CA PRO A 34 -0.46 -2.01 -15.57
C PRO A 34 0.62 -1.97 -14.49
N ASN A 35 0.35 -2.61 -13.34
CA ASN A 35 1.26 -2.74 -12.20
C ASN A 35 1.73 -1.40 -11.60
N TYR A 36 1.04 -0.28 -11.85
CA TYR A 36 1.49 1.03 -11.39
C TYR A 36 1.60 1.07 -9.85
N ILE A 37 0.52 0.72 -9.15
CA ILE A 37 0.50 0.75 -7.69
C ILE A 37 1.33 -0.41 -7.12
N GLU A 38 1.29 -1.57 -7.75
CA GLU A 38 2.01 -2.76 -7.35
C GLU A 38 3.53 -2.51 -7.33
N ASN A 39 4.08 -1.92 -8.39
CA ASN A 39 5.50 -1.59 -8.45
C ASN A 39 5.90 -0.62 -7.34
N TRP A 40 5.12 0.44 -7.14
CA TRP A 40 5.43 1.44 -6.12
C TRP A 40 5.35 0.85 -4.70
N LEU A 41 4.33 0.03 -4.42
CA LEU A 41 4.21 -0.68 -3.14
C LEU A 41 5.36 -1.66 -2.92
N GLN A 42 5.77 -2.41 -3.94
CA GLN A 42 6.92 -3.31 -3.82
C GLN A 42 8.19 -2.51 -3.50
N CYS A 43 8.42 -1.38 -4.16
CA CYS A 43 9.55 -0.50 -3.83
C CYS A 43 9.47 0.02 -2.39
N LEU A 44 8.28 0.43 -1.93
CA LEU A 44 8.06 0.88 -0.55
C LEU A 44 8.40 -0.23 0.46
N PHE A 45 7.87 -1.43 0.27
CA PHE A 45 8.15 -2.57 1.15
C PHE A 45 9.63 -2.96 1.12
N THR A 46 10.24 -2.99 -0.07
CA THR A 46 11.69 -3.25 -0.21
C THR A 46 12.52 -2.20 0.52
N SER A 47 12.12 -0.91 0.53
CA SER A 47 12.85 0.14 1.25
C SER A 47 12.78 0.03 2.77
N ILE A 48 11.75 -0.63 3.31
CA ILE A 48 11.64 -0.92 4.74
C ILE A 48 12.51 -2.14 5.09
N GLY A 49 12.65 -3.08 4.15
CA GLY A 49 13.52 -4.25 4.32
C GLY A 49 12.98 -5.24 5.35
N ASP A 50 13.88 -5.88 6.10
CA ASP A 50 13.52 -6.93 7.07
C ASP A 50 12.68 -6.41 8.23
N ASP A 51 12.74 -5.11 8.53
CA ASP A 51 11.92 -4.47 9.57
C ASP A 51 10.43 -4.57 9.29
N LEU A 52 10.00 -4.85 8.05
CA LEU A 52 8.60 -5.04 7.69
C LEU A 52 8.03 -6.35 8.25
N LYS A 53 8.86 -7.39 8.35
CA LYS A 53 8.41 -8.75 8.71
C LYS A 53 7.87 -8.76 10.14
N GLY A 54 6.71 -9.38 10.32
CA GLY A 54 6.12 -9.50 11.65
C GLY A 54 5.40 -8.24 12.15
N LYS A 55 5.47 -7.10 11.44
CA LYS A 55 4.87 -5.83 11.87
C LYS A 55 3.37 -5.75 11.61
N THR A 56 2.77 -4.75 12.26
CA THR A 56 1.42 -4.30 11.98
C THR A 56 1.48 -3.02 11.14
N LEU A 57 0.74 -2.96 10.04
CA LEU A 57 0.57 -1.73 9.26
C LEU A 57 -0.84 -1.17 9.42
N VAL A 58 -0.96 0.15 9.37
CA VAL A 58 -2.25 0.86 9.40
C VAL A 58 -2.57 1.34 7.98
N ILE A 59 -3.78 1.04 7.50
CA ILE A 59 -4.28 1.47 6.19
C ILE A 59 -5.46 2.42 6.40
N GLY A 60 -5.36 3.58 5.77
CA GLY A 60 -6.36 4.64 5.78
C GLY A 60 -6.30 5.45 4.51
N GLY A 61 -7.42 6.08 4.18
CA GLY A 61 -7.53 7.01 3.07
C GLY A 61 -8.75 7.91 3.23
N ASP A 62 -8.86 8.88 2.34
CA ASP A 62 -9.91 9.90 2.35
C ASP A 62 -11.19 9.48 1.61
N GLY A 63 -11.23 8.26 1.06
CA GLY A 63 -12.40 7.71 0.37
C GLY A 63 -12.54 8.15 -1.09
N ARG A 64 -11.54 8.82 -1.68
CA ARG A 64 -11.56 9.16 -3.11
C ARG A 64 -11.71 7.94 -4.02
N TYR A 65 -12.08 8.18 -5.28
CA TYR A 65 -12.12 7.14 -6.30
C TYR A 65 -10.81 6.34 -6.33
N HIS A 66 -10.93 5.01 -6.47
CA HIS A 66 -9.82 4.04 -6.43
C HIS A 66 -9.22 3.74 -5.03
N ASN A 67 -9.69 4.38 -3.95
CA ASN A 67 -9.17 4.16 -2.59
C ASN A 67 -9.24 2.70 -2.13
N SER A 68 -10.41 2.06 -2.27
CA SER A 68 -10.62 0.67 -1.84
C SER A 68 -9.75 -0.31 -2.63
N VAL A 69 -9.52 -0.06 -3.92
CA VAL A 69 -8.69 -0.90 -4.79
C VAL A 69 -7.23 -0.83 -4.35
N VAL A 70 -6.70 0.38 -4.11
CA VAL A 70 -5.33 0.58 -3.63
C VAL A 70 -5.15 -0.06 -2.25
N ALA A 71 -6.10 0.12 -1.33
CA ALA A 71 -6.05 -0.48 0.01
C ALA A 71 -5.96 -2.01 -0.08
N GLN A 72 -6.81 -2.65 -0.89
CA GLN A 72 -6.81 -4.10 -1.08
C GLN A 72 -5.50 -4.60 -1.70
N THR A 73 -4.94 -3.88 -2.67
CA THR A 73 -3.64 -4.22 -3.27
C THR A 73 -2.51 -4.11 -2.24
N ALA A 74 -2.47 -3.02 -1.44
CA ALA A 74 -1.49 -2.85 -0.36
C ALA A 74 -1.56 -3.96 0.68
N ILE A 75 -2.76 -4.39 1.06
CA ILE A 75 -2.95 -5.48 2.03
C ILE A 75 -2.41 -6.81 1.47
N ARG A 76 -2.83 -7.19 0.25
CA ARG A 76 -2.36 -8.45 -0.38
C ARG A 76 -0.85 -8.48 -0.53
N MET A 77 -0.27 -7.38 -1.03
CA MET A 77 1.17 -7.29 -1.24
C MET A 77 1.94 -7.25 0.07
N GLY A 78 1.46 -6.54 1.09
CA GLY A 78 2.13 -6.52 2.38
C GLY A 78 2.15 -7.88 3.06
N PHE A 79 1.05 -8.65 3.00
CA PHE A 79 1.07 -10.05 3.48
C PHE A 79 2.07 -10.92 2.70
N ALA A 80 2.13 -10.76 1.36
CA ALA A 80 3.12 -11.44 0.54
C ALA A 80 4.57 -11.04 0.86
N ASN A 81 4.77 -9.84 1.43
CA ASN A 81 6.06 -9.32 1.89
C ASN A 81 6.32 -9.56 3.40
N GLY A 82 5.47 -10.32 4.10
CA GLY A 82 5.70 -10.73 5.48
C GLY A 82 5.10 -9.84 6.58
N VAL A 83 4.24 -8.88 6.22
CA VAL A 83 3.44 -8.13 7.21
C VAL A 83 2.54 -9.12 7.98
N LYS A 84 2.51 -9.03 9.30
CA LYS A 84 1.74 -9.95 10.15
C LYS A 84 0.28 -9.53 10.30
N ARG A 85 0.03 -8.24 10.35
CA ARG A 85 -1.31 -7.70 10.64
C ARG A 85 -1.55 -6.38 9.92
N PHE A 86 -2.80 -6.17 9.53
CA PHE A 86 -3.29 -4.87 9.10
C PHE A 86 -4.36 -4.36 10.07
N VAL A 87 -4.30 -3.06 10.37
CA VAL A 87 -5.39 -2.30 10.97
C VAL A 87 -5.94 -1.39 9.89
N VAL A 88 -7.20 -1.57 9.52
CA VAL A 88 -7.80 -0.88 8.38
C VAL A 88 -8.97 -0.06 8.86
N GLY A 89 -9.01 1.22 8.48
CA GLY A 89 -10.21 2.04 8.67
C GLY A 89 -11.44 1.37 8.04
N LYS A 90 -12.62 1.54 8.63
CA LYS A 90 -13.85 0.95 8.08
C LYS A 90 -14.02 1.42 6.62
N ASN A 91 -14.26 0.48 5.70
CA ASN A 91 -14.32 0.74 4.24
C ASN A 91 -13.03 1.33 3.63
N GLY A 92 -11.89 1.19 4.30
CA GLY A 92 -10.62 1.81 3.90
C GLY A 92 -10.56 3.32 4.19
N ILE A 93 -11.46 3.85 5.02
CA ILE A 93 -11.55 5.27 5.35
C ILE A 93 -10.98 5.52 6.74
N LEU A 94 -9.94 6.36 6.81
CA LEU A 94 -9.33 6.83 8.05
C LEU A 94 -8.52 8.08 7.71
N SER A 95 -8.79 9.19 8.40
CA SER A 95 -8.11 10.46 8.15
C SER A 95 -6.61 10.37 8.45
N THR A 96 -5.78 11.22 7.85
CA THR A 96 -4.32 11.24 8.14
C THR A 96 -4.02 11.42 9.63
N PRO A 97 -4.69 12.33 10.38
CA PRO A 97 -4.54 12.39 11.83
C PRO A 97 -4.97 11.10 12.53
N GLY A 98 -6.05 10.46 12.07
CA GLY A 98 -6.52 9.18 12.61
C GLY A 98 -5.52 8.04 12.38
N VAL A 99 -4.91 7.96 11.19
CA VAL A 99 -3.82 7.01 10.90
C VAL A 99 -2.66 7.25 11.88
N SER A 100 -2.23 8.50 12.06
CA SER A 100 -1.13 8.84 12.95
C SER A 100 -1.42 8.47 14.42
N ALA A 101 -2.63 8.76 14.90
CA ALA A 101 -3.05 8.40 16.25
C ALA A 101 -3.02 6.88 16.48
N VAL A 102 -3.60 6.10 15.55
CA VAL A 102 -3.64 4.64 15.64
C VAL A 102 -2.25 4.01 15.57
N ILE A 103 -1.33 4.58 14.79
CA ILE A 103 0.07 4.11 14.74
C ILE A 103 0.76 4.30 16.10
N ARG A 104 0.47 5.39 16.82
CA ARG A 104 1.14 5.73 18.08
C ARG A 104 0.56 5.02 19.30
N GLU A 105 -0.71 4.67 19.26
CA GLU A 105 -1.41 3.96 20.34
C GLU A 105 -1.07 2.46 20.38
N ARG A 106 -0.52 1.92 19.29
CA ARG A 106 -0.24 0.48 19.11
C ARG A 106 1.25 0.20 19.07
#